data_AF-X1GX20-F1
#
_entry.id   AF-X1GX20-F1
#
_cell.length_a   1.000
_cell.length_b   1.000
_cell.length_c   1.000
_cell.angle_alpha   90.00
_cell.angle_beta   90.00
_cell.angle_gamma   90.00
#
_symmetry.space_group_name_H-M   'P 1'
#
loop_
_entity.id
_entity.type
_entity.pdbx_description
1 polymer ?
#
loop_
_entity_poly.entity_id
_entity_poly.type
_entity_poly.pdbx_seq_one_letter_code
_entity_poly.pdbx_strand_id
1 'polypeptide(L)'
;MPKLIFDKKMILIVVAAIGTTIAPYMLFWQTTEEVEDKKSVSELKKETKGVIAGMVYPQVIFYFIVLASAYAFFGKNQMLDTPEQAALALKPIVGEGAFLLFSLGILGAGLLAIPVIAATTAYVTADAFKWKGGLDRLPREAIGFYIVLIGGLLVGTLIAIFHTNPIRLLIYSQVIKGFLVPPLLILILLVSSNPKVMGKYTNSFWTNLIGWATVVVMAGLNLFLIWSEIAELIG
;
A
#
# COMPACT_ATOMS: atom_id res chain seq x y z
N MET A 1 15.85 7.13 -27.09
CA MET A 1 14.66 6.25 -27.07
C MET A 1 14.68 5.44 -25.78
N PRO A 2 13.53 5.29 -25.08
CA PRO A 2 13.45 4.40 -23.93
C PRO A 2 13.74 2.97 -24.40
N LYS A 3 14.77 2.33 -23.83
CA LYS A 3 15.03 0.91 -24.01
C LYS A 3 14.34 0.17 -22.87
N LEU A 4 13.51 -0.83 -23.20
CA LEU A 4 13.02 -1.79 -22.21
C LEU A 4 14.22 -2.64 -21.80
N ILE A 5 14.84 -2.28 -20.67
CA ILE A 5 15.93 -3.04 -20.07
C ILE A 5 15.32 -3.81 -18.90
N PHE A 6 15.17 -5.12 -19.06
CA PHE A 6 14.74 -6.02 -17.99
C PHE A 6 15.89 -6.23 -17.01
N ASP A 7 16.19 -5.18 -16.24
CA ASP A 7 17.18 -5.19 -15.16
C ASP A 7 16.50 -5.30 -13.80
N LYS A 8 17.23 -5.83 -12.81
CA LYS A 8 16.80 -6.01 -11.42
C LYS A 8 16.18 -4.75 -10.83
N LYS A 9 16.78 -3.59 -11.10
CA LYS A 9 16.28 -2.29 -10.64
C LYS A 9 14.89 -1.97 -11.19
N MET A 10 14.63 -2.28 -12.46
CA MET A 10 13.31 -2.08 -13.06
C MET A 10 12.28 -2.98 -12.39
N ILE A 11 12.61 -4.25 -12.17
CA ILE A 11 11.68 -5.22 -11.58
C ILE A 11 11.40 -4.90 -10.11
N LEU A 12 12.42 -4.49 -9.36
CA LEU A 12 12.25 -4.02 -7.98
C LEU A 12 11.29 -2.82 -7.92
N ILE A 13 11.44 -1.84 -8.82
CA ILE A 13 10.53 -0.69 -8.90
C ILE A 13 9.11 -1.13 -9.31
N VAL A 14 8.97 -2.07 -10.24
CA VAL A 14 7.66 -2.62 -10.63
C VAL A 14 6.98 -3.33 -9.45
N VAL A 15 7.70 -4.19 -8.73
CA VAL A 15 7.18 -4.88 -7.53
C VAL A 15 6.81 -3.87 -6.45
N ALA A 16 7.65 -2.85 -6.22
CA ALA A 16 7.35 -1.77 -5.27
C ALA A 16 6.11 -0.95 -5.70
N ALA A 17 5.96 -0.67 -7.00
CA ALA A 17 4.81 0.04 -7.55
C ALA A 17 3.50 -0.77 -7.40
N ILE A 18 3.57 -2.08 -7.56
CA ILE A 18 2.43 -2.97 -7.31
C ILE A 18 2.13 -3.04 -5.80
N GLY A 19 3.16 -3.18 -4.96
CA GLY A 19 3.03 -3.22 -3.51
C GLY A 19 2.46 -1.95 -2.89
N THR A 20 2.70 -0.78 -3.51
CA THR A 20 2.04 0.47 -3.09
C THR A 20 0.60 0.60 -3.60
N THR A 21 0.23 -0.14 -4.64
CA THR A 21 -1.12 -0.11 -5.23
C THR A 21 -2.07 -1.04 -4.51
N ILE A 22 -1.62 -2.26 -4.20
CA ILE A 22 -2.39 -3.25 -3.45
C ILE A 22 -1.68 -3.41 -2.12
N ALA A 23 -1.89 -2.49 -1.18
CA ALA A 23 -1.27 -2.58 0.12
C ALA A 23 -2.05 -3.58 1.00
N PRO A 24 -1.37 -4.54 1.67
CA PRO A 24 -2.00 -5.52 2.55
C PRO A 24 -3.00 -4.94 3.55
N TYR A 25 -2.67 -3.79 4.15
CA TYR A 25 -3.54 -3.15 5.13
C TYR A 25 -4.91 -2.77 4.54
N MET A 26 -5.02 -2.44 3.26
CA MET A 26 -6.30 -2.06 2.65
C MET A 26 -7.28 -3.23 2.63
N LEU A 27 -6.78 -4.46 2.50
CA LEU A 27 -7.62 -5.66 2.52
C LEU A 27 -8.29 -5.82 3.90
N PHE A 28 -7.56 -5.55 4.97
CA PHE A 28 -8.09 -5.60 6.33
C PHE A 28 -8.96 -4.38 6.63
N TRP A 29 -8.46 -3.18 6.34
CA TRP A 29 -9.17 -1.92 6.59
C TRP A 29 -10.55 -1.89 5.95
N GLN A 30 -10.66 -2.26 4.67
CA GLN A 30 -11.94 -2.29 3.97
C GLN A 30 -12.93 -3.22 4.66
N THR A 31 -12.49 -4.38 5.15
CA THR A 31 -13.40 -5.30 5.87
C THR A 31 -13.76 -4.81 7.26
N THR A 32 -12.83 -4.18 7.97
CA THR A 32 -13.07 -3.65 9.32
C THR A 32 -14.00 -2.45 9.29
N GLU A 33 -13.76 -1.49 8.38
CA GLU A 33 -14.57 -0.28 8.21
C GLU A 33 -16.03 -0.64 7.90
N GLU A 34 -16.27 -1.59 6.99
CA GLU A 34 -17.61 -2.04 6.64
C GLU A 34 -18.35 -2.70 7.83
N VAL A 35 -17.62 -3.41 8.69
CA VAL A 35 -18.18 -4.01 9.92
C VAL A 35 -18.51 -2.94 10.96
N GLU A 36 -17.66 -1.92 11.12
CA GLU A 36 -17.91 -0.81 12.05
C GLU A 36 -19.10 0.06 11.61
N ASP A 37 -19.17 0.39 10.32
CA ASP A 37 -20.28 1.15 9.74
C ASP A 37 -21.60 0.36 9.68
N LYS A 38 -21.56 -0.94 10.01
CA LYS A 38 -22.71 -1.86 10.00
C LYS A 38 -23.44 -1.88 8.65
N LYS A 39 -22.70 -1.75 7.54
CA LYS A 39 -23.29 -1.65 6.21
C LYS A 39 -23.98 -2.95 5.82
N SER A 40 -25.12 -2.81 5.15
CA SER A 40 -25.92 -3.94 4.68
C SER A 40 -25.48 -4.38 3.28
N VAL A 41 -25.68 -5.68 2.99
CA VAL A 41 -25.43 -6.26 1.66
C VAL A 41 -26.27 -5.60 0.55
N SER A 42 -27.35 -4.90 0.90
CA SER A 42 -28.13 -4.09 -0.05
C SER A 42 -27.34 -2.92 -0.64
N GLU A 43 -26.29 -2.46 0.03
CA GLU A 43 -25.47 -1.31 -0.38
C GLU A 43 -24.25 -1.71 -1.21
N LEU A 44 -23.99 -3.02 -1.40
CA LEU A 44 -22.81 -3.52 -2.12
C LEU A 44 -22.51 -2.82 -3.45
N LYS A 45 -23.53 -2.52 -4.25
CA LYS A 45 -23.33 -1.84 -5.55
C LYS A 45 -22.83 -0.40 -5.39
N LYS A 46 -23.29 0.30 -4.36
CA LYS A 46 -22.88 1.67 -4.03
C LYS A 46 -21.45 1.65 -3.49
N GLU A 47 -21.17 0.76 -2.54
CA GLU A 47 -19.83 0.62 -1.96
C GLU A 47 -18.79 0.19 -3.02
N THR A 48 -19.13 -0.77 -3.89
CA THR A 48 -18.26 -1.17 -5.01
C THR A 48 -17.93 0.02 -5.92
N LYS A 49 -18.90 0.89 -6.23
CA LYS A 49 -18.64 2.10 -7.04
C LYS A 49 -17.73 3.09 -6.30
N GLY A 50 -17.95 3.26 -4.99
CA GLY A 50 -17.09 4.06 -4.14
C GLY A 50 -15.64 3.57 -4.14
N VAL A 51 -15.45 2.27 -3.96
CA VAL A 51 -14.13 1.62 -4.02
C VAL A 51 -13.50 1.77 -5.39
N ILE A 52 -14.23 1.56 -6.49
CA ILE A 52 -13.67 1.74 -7.84
C ILE A 52 -13.21 3.18 -8.05
N ALA A 53 -14.02 4.17 -7.68
CA ALA A 53 -13.63 5.58 -7.78
C ALA A 53 -12.39 5.88 -6.91
N GLY A 54 -12.38 5.36 -5.68
CA GLY A 54 -11.27 5.46 -4.75
C GLY A 54 -9.99 4.76 -5.21
N MET A 55 -10.10 3.75 -6.08
CA MET A 55 -8.95 3.05 -6.67
C MET A 55 -8.46 3.72 -7.95
N VAL A 56 -9.35 4.27 -8.78
CA VAL A 56 -8.95 4.92 -10.05
C VAL A 56 -8.29 6.28 -9.80
N TYR A 57 -8.81 7.07 -8.87
CA TYR A 57 -8.34 8.44 -8.65
C TYR A 57 -6.85 8.52 -8.24
N PRO A 58 -6.35 7.71 -7.27
CA PRO A 58 -4.93 7.69 -6.93
C PRO A 58 -4.02 7.24 -8.06
N GLN A 59 -4.51 6.40 -9.00
CA GLN A 59 -3.72 5.94 -10.14
C GLN A 59 -3.46 7.08 -11.14
N VAL A 60 -4.42 7.98 -11.30
CA VAL A 60 -4.24 9.20 -12.10
C VAL A 60 -3.16 10.08 -11.47
N ILE A 61 -3.21 10.28 -10.15
CA ILE A 61 -2.18 11.04 -9.41
C ILE A 61 -0.81 10.36 -9.57
N PHE A 62 -0.74 9.04 -9.38
CA PHE A 62 0.49 8.26 -9.51
C PHE A 62 1.11 8.42 -10.91
N TYR A 63 0.30 8.36 -11.96
CA TYR A 63 0.76 8.61 -13.34
C TYR A 63 1.42 9.99 -13.48
N PHE A 64 0.80 11.05 -12.94
CA PHE A 64 1.38 12.39 -12.99
C PHE A 64 2.65 12.53 -12.16
N ILE A 65 2.76 11.84 -11.02
CA ILE A 65 4.01 11.79 -10.23
C ILE A 65 5.14 11.16 -11.05
N VAL A 66 4.87 10.03 -11.72
CA VAL A 66 5.86 9.37 -12.58
C VAL A 66 6.24 10.27 -13.76
N LEU A 67 5.28 10.92 -14.40
CA LEU A 67 5.52 11.84 -15.52
C LEU A 67 6.36 13.05 -15.11
N ALA A 68 6.02 13.70 -13.98
CA ALA A 68 6.77 14.84 -13.46
C ALA A 68 8.20 14.43 -13.07
N SER A 69 8.36 13.28 -12.42
CA SER A 69 9.66 12.72 -12.05
C SER A 69 10.50 12.41 -13.29
N ALA A 70 9.91 11.80 -14.30
CA ALA A 70 10.58 11.56 -15.58
C ALA A 70 11.01 12.87 -16.22
N TYR A 71 10.13 13.88 -16.31
CA TYR A 71 10.49 15.17 -16.90
C TYR A 71 11.62 15.88 -16.14
N ALA A 72 11.62 15.82 -14.81
CA ALA A 72 12.63 16.48 -13.99
C ALA A 72 14.00 15.78 -13.99
N PHE A 73 14.01 14.44 -14.03
CA PHE A 73 15.21 13.63 -13.77
C PHE A 73 15.67 12.74 -14.93
N PHE A 74 14.91 12.63 -16.03
CA PHE A 74 15.31 11.75 -17.13
C PHE A 74 16.70 12.13 -17.69
N GLY A 75 17.61 11.16 -17.73
CA GLY A 75 19.00 11.36 -18.17
C GLY A 75 19.94 11.96 -17.11
N LYS A 76 19.43 12.41 -15.96
CA LYS A 76 20.24 12.85 -14.82
C LYS A 76 20.42 11.66 -13.89
N ASN A 77 21.54 10.93 -14.00
CA ASN A 77 21.89 9.75 -13.17
C ASN A 77 22.06 10.10 -11.67
N GLN A 78 21.01 10.65 -11.05
CA GLN A 78 20.98 11.12 -9.69
C GLN A 78 20.09 10.19 -8.88
N MET A 79 20.64 9.62 -7.81
CA MET A 79 19.83 8.90 -6.83
C MET A 79 19.12 9.91 -5.94
N LEU A 80 17.83 9.66 -5.68
CA LEU A 80 17.02 10.43 -4.75
C LEU A 80 17.10 9.75 -3.39
N ASP A 81 17.86 10.34 -2.47
CA ASP A 81 18.05 9.80 -1.12
C ASP A 81 17.21 10.54 -0.07
N THR A 82 16.64 11.70 -0.41
CA THR A 82 15.87 12.52 0.53
C THR A 82 14.55 13.06 -0.05
N PRO A 83 13.53 13.32 0.79
CA PRO A 83 12.27 13.92 0.34
C PRO A 83 12.45 15.30 -0.30
N GLU A 84 13.42 16.09 0.14
CA GLU A 84 13.72 17.41 -0.41
C GLU A 84 14.18 17.30 -1.87
N GLN A 85 14.94 16.25 -2.20
CA GLN A 85 15.32 15.97 -3.59
C GLN A 85 14.10 15.55 -4.42
N ALA A 86 13.16 14.80 -3.85
CA ALA A 86 11.92 14.44 -4.53
C ALA A 86 11.04 15.67 -4.85
N ALA A 87 11.07 16.71 -4.00
CA ALA A 87 10.38 17.98 -4.29
C ALA A 87 10.86 18.66 -5.58
N LEU A 88 12.11 18.41 -6.01
CA LEU A 88 12.65 18.94 -7.26
C LEU A 88 11.91 18.38 -8.49
N ALA A 89 11.17 17.27 -8.37
CA ALA A 89 10.30 16.76 -9.42
C ALA A 89 9.25 17.79 -9.87
N LEU A 90 8.82 18.65 -8.94
CA LEU A 90 7.80 19.67 -9.19
C LEU A 90 8.39 21.00 -9.67
N LYS A 91 9.70 21.23 -9.49
CA LYS A 91 10.38 22.48 -9.84
C LYS A 91 10.15 22.92 -11.31
N PRO A 92 10.13 22.04 -12.32
CA PRO A 92 9.87 22.45 -13.69
C PRO A 92 8.44 22.95 -13.94
N ILE A 93 7.49 22.63 -13.07
CA ILE A 93 6.06 22.96 -13.24
C ILE A 93 5.68 24.19 -12.39
N VAL A 94 6.12 24.22 -11.13
CA VAL A 94 5.71 25.25 -10.14
C VAL A 94 6.87 26.13 -9.66
N GLY A 95 8.05 26.01 -10.26
CA GLY A 95 9.20 26.87 -9.98
C GLY A 95 9.63 26.81 -8.50
N GLU A 96 9.83 27.98 -7.90
CA GLU A 96 10.27 28.12 -6.50
C GLU A 96 9.22 27.62 -5.49
N GLY A 97 7.95 27.54 -5.89
CA GLY A 97 6.86 27.00 -5.06
C GLY A 97 6.88 25.48 -4.89
N ALA A 98 7.79 24.77 -5.57
CA ALA A 98 7.87 23.30 -5.54
C ALA A 98 8.01 22.72 -4.14
N PHE A 99 8.88 23.30 -3.32
CA PHE A 99 9.10 22.82 -1.96
C PHE A 99 7.86 22.99 -1.08
N LEU A 100 7.20 24.14 -1.16
CA LEU A 100 5.98 24.41 -0.40
C LEU A 100 4.85 23.44 -0.81
N LEU A 101 4.60 23.32 -2.11
CA LEU A 101 3.56 22.43 -2.63
C LEU A 101 3.82 20.97 -2.28
N PHE A 102 5.06 20.51 -2.41
CA PHE A 102 5.46 19.16 -2.03
C PHE A 102 5.29 18.90 -0.53
N SER A 103 5.71 19.86 0.30
CA SER A 103 5.57 19.75 1.76
C SER A 103 4.11 19.68 2.19
N LEU A 104 3.25 20.52 1.62
CA LEU A 104 1.80 20.46 1.86
C LEU A 104 1.21 19.11 1.41
N GLY A 105 1.65 18.60 0.27
CA GLY A 105 1.23 17.30 -0.25
C GLY A 105 1.62 16.14 0.66
N ILE A 106 2.89 16.07 1.10
CA ILE A 106 3.37 15.03 2.01
C ILE A 106 2.69 15.13 3.37
N LEU A 107 2.54 16.33 3.93
CA LEU A 107 1.86 16.52 5.20
C LEU A 107 0.39 16.09 5.12
N GLY A 108 -0.33 16.50 4.06
CA GLY A 108 -1.71 16.08 3.83
C GLY A 108 -1.85 14.58 3.66
N ALA A 109 -0.99 13.96 2.86
CA ALA A 109 -0.98 12.51 2.66
C ALA A 109 -0.67 11.76 3.98
N GLY A 110 0.29 12.24 4.75
CA GLY A 110 0.65 11.67 6.05
C GLY A 110 -0.49 11.76 7.06
N LEU A 111 -1.12 12.93 7.20
CA LEU A 111 -2.24 13.15 8.13
C LEU A 111 -3.44 12.23 7.84
N LEU A 112 -3.67 11.89 6.56
CA LEU A 112 -4.74 10.97 6.17
C LEU A 112 -4.33 9.50 6.30
N ALA A 113 -3.11 9.14 5.92
CA ALA A 113 -2.67 7.75 5.88
C ALA A 113 -2.28 7.19 7.25
N ILE A 114 -1.64 8.00 8.11
CA ILE A 114 -1.13 7.55 9.41
C ILE A 114 -2.24 6.97 10.30
N PRO A 115 -3.41 7.65 10.50
CA PRO A 115 -4.48 7.11 11.33
C PRO A 115 -5.04 5.79 10.80
N VAL A 116 -5.27 5.70 9.49
CA VAL A 116 -5.81 4.49 8.85
C VAL A 116 -4.87 3.31 9.05
N ILE A 117 -3.56 3.48 8.82
CA ILE A 117 -2.58 2.40 8.97
C ILE A 117 -2.42 1.98 10.44
N ALA A 118 -2.34 2.96 11.36
CA ALA A 118 -2.21 2.70 12.78
C ALA A 118 -3.45 1.99 13.34
N ALA A 119 -4.65 2.46 12.96
CA ALA A 119 -5.91 1.84 13.33
C ALA A 119 -6.00 0.42 12.77
N THR A 120 -5.74 0.20 11.48
CA THR A 120 -5.75 -1.14 10.87
C THR A 120 -4.85 -2.11 11.64
N THR A 121 -3.64 -1.66 12.00
CA THR A 121 -2.68 -2.47 12.76
C THR A 121 -3.24 -2.83 14.14
N ALA A 122 -3.88 -1.88 14.81
CA ALA A 122 -4.52 -2.10 16.10
C ALA A 122 -5.72 -3.06 16.01
N TYR A 123 -6.56 -2.96 14.97
CA TYR A 123 -7.67 -3.87 14.73
C TYR A 123 -7.19 -5.30 14.50
N VAL A 124 -6.29 -5.51 13.53
CA VAL A 124 -5.76 -6.84 13.20
C VAL A 124 -5.10 -7.48 14.42
N THR A 125 -4.37 -6.69 15.22
CA THR A 125 -3.74 -7.17 16.44
C THR A 125 -4.78 -7.54 17.50
N ALA A 126 -5.77 -6.68 17.73
CA ALA A 126 -6.84 -6.96 18.69
C ALA A 126 -7.61 -8.23 18.31
N ASP A 127 -7.95 -8.42 17.03
CA ASP A 127 -8.63 -9.61 16.53
C ASP A 127 -7.77 -10.88 16.70
N ALA A 128 -6.48 -10.80 16.36
CA ALA A 128 -5.55 -11.92 16.51
C ALA A 128 -5.42 -12.39 17.97
N PHE A 129 -5.41 -11.45 18.93
CA PHE A 129 -5.35 -11.75 20.36
C PHE A 129 -6.72 -11.89 21.03
N LYS A 130 -7.82 -11.78 20.28
CA LYS A 130 -9.21 -11.76 20.79
C LYS A 130 -9.44 -10.70 21.88
N TRP A 131 -8.78 -9.57 21.77
CA TRP A 131 -8.94 -8.43 22.67
C TRP A 131 -10.16 -7.60 22.28
N LYS A 132 -10.70 -6.85 23.24
CA LYS A 132 -11.66 -5.79 22.95
C LYS A 132 -10.91 -4.68 22.18
N GLY A 133 -11.31 -4.44 20.94
CA GLY A 133 -10.78 -3.38 20.06
C GLY A 133 -11.91 -2.59 19.39
N GLY A 134 -11.59 -1.39 18.91
CA GLY A 134 -12.53 -0.47 18.28
C GLY A 134 -12.20 0.99 18.55
N LEU A 135 -12.25 1.82 17.51
CA LEU A 135 -12.18 3.29 17.63
C LEU A 135 -13.43 3.88 18.29
N ASP A 136 -14.55 3.15 18.24
CA ASP A 136 -15.82 3.47 18.91
C ASP A 136 -15.77 3.24 20.44
N ARG A 137 -14.70 2.61 20.95
CA ARG A 137 -14.57 2.26 22.37
C ARG A 137 -13.73 3.22 23.17
N LEU A 138 -14.06 3.34 24.45
CA LEU A 138 -13.27 4.13 25.40
C LEU A 138 -11.87 3.51 25.56
N PRO A 139 -10.81 4.34 25.67
CA PRO A 139 -9.44 3.84 25.83
C PRO A 139 -9.22 2.88 27.02
N ARG A 140 -10.02 3.04 28.08
CA ARG A 140 -9.97 2.18 29.27
C ARG A 140 -10.59 0.79 29.03
N GLU A 141 -11.45 0.65 28.03
CA GLU A 141 -12.13 -0.61 27.69
C GLU A 141 -11.36 -1.44 26.64
N ALA A 142 -10.52 -0.77 25.86
CA ALA A 142 -9.74 -1.34 24.76
C ALA A 142 -8.24 -1.04 24.92
N ILE A 143 -7.70 -1.22 26.13
CA ILE A 143 -6.31 -0.84 26.47
C ILE A 143 -5.30 -1.44 25.48
N GLY A 144 -5.43 -2.73 25.14
CA GLY A 144 -4.53 -3.40 24.20
C GLY A 144 -4.55 -2.78 22.80
N PHE A 145 -5.73 -2.39 22.31
CA PHE A 145 -5.89 -1.71 21.01
C PHE A 145 -5.17 -0.36 20.99
N TYR A 146 -5.41 0.48 22.00
CA TYR A 146 -4.78 1.80 22.07
C TYR A 146 -3.28 1.74 22.34
N ILE A 147 -2.78 0.71 23.05
CA ILE A 147 -1.34 0.46 23.20
C ILE A 147 -0.71 0.16 21.85
N VAL A 148 -1.32 -0.70 21.02
CA VAL A 148 -0.79 -1.02 19.69
C VAL A 148 -0.85 0.20 18.78
N LEU A 149 -1.95 0.97 18.83
CA LEU A 149 -2.12 2.18 18.04
C LEU A 149 -1.04 3.23 18.39
N ILE A 150 -0.95 3.62 19.65
CA ILE A 150 0.01 4.64 20.12
C ILE A 150 1.44 4.12 20.00
N GLY A 151 1.68 2.85 20.37
CA GLY A 151 2.98 2.21 20.27
C GLY A 151 3.49 2.15 18.84
N GLY A 152 2.63 1.80 17.87
CA GLY A 152 2.98 1.78 16.45
C GLY A 152 3.36 3.17 15.93
N LEU A 153 2.63 4.21 16.34
CA LEU A 153 2.97 5.60 16.01
C LEU A 153 4.32 6.00 16.60
N LEU A 154 4.56 5.73 17.89
CA LEU A 154 5.81 6.05 18.56
C LEU A 154 7.00 5.32 17.93
N VAL A 155 6.87 4.02 17.64
CA VAL A 155 7.92 3.24 16.97
C VAL A 155 8.20 3.80 15.58
N GLY A 156 7.16 4.12 14.79
CA GLY A 156 7.31 4.75 13.48
C GLY A 156 8.04 6.09 13.56
N THR A 157 7.68 6.94 14.52
CA THR A 157 8.35 8.22 14.78
C THR A 157 9.80 8.03 15.20
N LEU A 158 10.09 7.08 16.10
CA LEU A 158 11.45 6.79 16.54
C LEU A 158 12.32 6.33 15.37
N ILE A 159 11.83 5.39 14.55
CA ILE A 159 12.54 4.92 13.35
C ILE A 159 12.84 6.08 12.40
N ALA A 160 11.89 7.01 12.22
CA ALA A 160 12.07 8.18 11.38
C ALA A 160 13.08 9.20 11.94
N ILE A 161 13.23 9.30 13.27
CA ILE A 161 14.21 10.17 13.92
C ILE A 161 15.63 9.56 13.86
N PHE A 162 15.75 8.24 13.86
CA PHE A 162 17.05 7.60 13.63
C PHE A 162 17.53 7.85 12.19
N HIS A 163 18.86 8.02 12.00
CA HIS A 163 19.52 8.38 10.74
C HIS A 163 19.52 7.23 9.68
N THR A 164 18.38 6.57 9.51
CA THR A 164 18.17 5.63 8.41
C THR A 164 17.72 6.41 7.18
N ASN A 165 18.18 6.01 5.99
CA ASN A 165 17.75 6.64 4.74
C ASN A 165 16.23 6.40 4.55
N PRO A 166 15.36 7.43 4.69
CA PRO A 166 13.92 7.23 4.72
C PRO A 166 13.37 6.71 3.40
N ILE A 167 13.99 7.12 2.28
CA ILE A 167 13.60 6.67 0.94
C ILE A 167 13.87 5.18 0.77
N ARG A 168 15.02 4.67 1.23
CA ARG A 168 15.30 3.23 1.19
C ARG A 168 14.33 2.44 2.06
N LEU A 169 14.07 2.90 3.29
CA LEU A 169 13.10 2.26 4.18
C LEU A 169 11.71 2.22 3.54
N LEU A 170 11.30 3.32 2.90
CA LEU A 170 10.04 3.40 2.15
C LEU A 170 10.02 2.35 1.03
N ILE A 171 11.05 2.28 0.19
CA ILE A 171 11.14 1.32 -0.92
C ILE A 171 11.08 -0.12 -0.40
N TYR A 172 11.88 -0.47 0.60
CA TYR A 172 11.86 -1.81 1.20
C TYR A 172 10.49 -2.15 1.80
N SER A 173 9.84 -1.20 2.47
CA SER A 173 8.47 -1.39 2.96
C SER A 173 7.51 -1.74 1.82
N GLN A 174 7.58 -1.06 0.67
CA GLN A 174 6.72 -1.38 -0.47
C GLN A 174 7.04 -2.73 -1.09
N VAL A 175 8.31 -3.11 -1.16
CA VAL A 175 8.71 -4.45 -1.65
C VAL A 175 8.14 -5.53 -0.73
N ILE A 176 8.28 -5.40 0.59
CA ILE A 176 7.69 -6.33 1.56
C ILE A 176 6.17 -6.45 1.37
N LYS A 177 5.48 -5.31 1.18
CA LYS A 177 4.04 -5.33 0.86
C LYS A 177 3.78 -6.12 -0.43
N GLY A 178 4.54 -5.90 -1.49
CA GLY A 178 4.45 -6.66 -2.74
C GLY A 178 4.58 -8.18 -2.55
N PHE A 179 5.43 -8.62 -1.63
CA PHE A 179 5.56 -10.04 -1.25
C PHE A 179 4.37 -10.58 -0.44
N LEU A 180 3.77 -9.76 0.41
CA LEU A 180 2.64 -10.15 1.26
C LEU A 180 1.31 -10.23 0.51
N VAL A 181 1.17 -9.55 -0.62
CA VAL A 181 -0.11 -9.48 -1.36
C VAL A 181 -0.56 -10.82 -1.93
N PRO A 182 0.26 -11.60 -2.68
CA PRO A 182 -0.21 -12.86 -3.26
C PRO A 182 -0.81 -13.84 -2.24
N PRO A 183 -0.16 -14.16 -1.10
CA PRO A 183 -0.76 -15.09 -0.14
C PRO A 183 -2.06 -14.54 0.46
N LEU A 184 -2.13 -13.24 0.76
CA LEU A 184 -3.36 -12.63 1.28
C LEU A 184 -4.49 -12.65 0.24
N LEU A 185 -4.18 -12.36 -1.01
CA LEU A 185 -5.15 -12.36 -2.10
C LEU A 185 -5.67 -13.79 -2.37
N ILE A 186 -4.81 -14.81 -2.28
CA ILE A 186 -5.24 -16.23 -2.34
C ILE A 186 -6.27 -16.52 -1.26
N LEU A 187 -5.99 -16.14 0.00
CA LEU A 187 -6.92 -16.38 1.11
C LEU A 187 -8.27 -15.70 0.86
N ILE A 188 -8.26 -14.44 0.39
CA ILE A 188 -9.49 -13.70 0.08
C ILE A 188 -10.24 -14.36 -1.07
N LEU A 189 -9.58 -14.79 -2.13
CA LEU A 189 -10.22 -15.47 -3.27
C LEU A 189 -10.83 -16.80 -2.85
N LEU A 190 -10.16 -17.56 -1.98
CA LEU A 190 -10.69 -18.82 -1.44
C LEU A 190 -11.95 -18.58 -0.58
N VAL A 191 -11.91 -17.59 0.31
CA VAL A 191 -13.05 -17.25 1.18
C VAL A 191 -14.22 -16.71 0.35
N SER A 192 -13.97 -15.75 -0.53
CA SER A 192 -14.98 -15.10 -1.38
C SER A 192 -15.56 -16.02 -2.46
N SER A 193 -14.87 -17.11 -2.80
CA SER A 193 -15.39 -18.15 -3.69
C SER A 193 -16.14 -19.26 -2.96
N ASN A 194 -16.08 -19.34 -1.63
CA ASN A 194 -16.66 -20.44 -0.88
C ASN A 194 -18.16 -20.20 -0.60
N PRO A 195 -19.08 -21.00 -1.18
CA PRO A 195 -20.52 -20.84 -0.96
C PRO A 195 -20.94 -21.08 0.50
N LYS A 196 -20.16 -21.83 1.27
CA LYS A 196 -20.43 -22.05 2.71
C LYS A 196 -20.23 -20.80 3.55
N VAL A 197 -19.37 -19.88 3.10
CA VAL A 197 -19.08 -18.62 3.81
C VAL A 197 -19.89 -17.47 3.21
N MET A 198 -19.92 -17.35 1.87
CA MET A 198 -20.52 -16.23 1.16
C MET A 198 -21.99 -16.42 0.79
N GLY A 199 -22.51 -17.66 0.90
CA GLY A 199 -23.87 -17.99 0.47
C GLY A 199 -24.10 -17.66 -1.00
N LYS A 200 -25.06 -16.77 -1.28
CA LYS A 200 -25.42 -16.33 -2.63
C LYS A 200 -24.52 -15.22 -3.21
N TYR A 201 -23.59 -14.68 -2.42
CA TYR A 201 -22.72 -13.56 -2.79
C TYR A 201 -21.30 -14.02 -3.15
N THR A 202 -21.15 -15.24 -3.66
CA THR A 202 -19.86 -15.74 -4.15
C THR A 202 -19.38 -14.94 -5.35
N ASN A 203 -18.06 -14.89 -5.55
CA ASN A 203 -17.46 -14.26 -6.70
C ASN A 203 -18.03 -14.78 -8.03
N SER A 204 -18.14 -13.86 -9.00
CA SER A 204 -18.40 -14.23 -10.39
C SER A 204 -17.18 -14.90 -11.02
N PHE A 205 -17.39 -15.62 -12.11
CA PHE A 205 -16.30 -16.21 -12.90
C PHE A 205 -15.23 -15.17 -13.28
N TRP A 206 -15.65 -13.99 -13.75
CA TRP A 206 -14.73 -12.91 -14.14
C TRP A 206 -13.94 -12.34 -12.97
N THR A 207 -14.57 -12.18 -11.81
CA THR A 207 -13.90 -11.74 -10.58
C THR A 207 -12.80 -12.72 -10.17
N ASN A 208 -13.11 -14.03 -10.23
CA ASN A 208 -12.13 -15.06 -9.92
C ASN A 208 -11.01 -15.14 -10.95
N LEU A 209 -11.32 -15.04 -12.25
CA LEU A 209 -10.31 -15.06 -13.30
C LEU A 209 -9.31 -13.90 -13.13
N ILE A 210 -9.80 -12.67 -12.94
CA ILE A 210 -8.96 -11.48 -12.74
C ILE A 210 -8.16 -11.60 -11.44
N GLY A 211 -8.80 -12.08 -10.36
CA GLY A 211 -8.15 -12.29 -9.08
C GLY A 211 -7.00 -13.29 -9.16
N TRP A 212 -7.23 -14.47 -9.72
CA TRP A 212 -6.19 -15.49 -9.89
C TRP A 212 -5.11 -15.07 -10.86
N ALA A 213 -5.44 -14.37 -11.95
CA ALA A 213 -4.44 -13.79 -12.85
C ALA A 213 -3.53 -12.80 -12.12
N THR A 214 -4.10 -11.95 -11.25
CA THR A 214 -3.32 -11.03 -10.40
C THR A 214 -2.38 -11.79 -9.48
N VAL A 215 -2.86 -12.84 -8.81
CA VAL A 215 -2.01 -13.72 -7.97
C VAL A 215 -0.84 -14.28 -8.77
N VAL A 216 -1.10 -14.85 -9.95
CA VAL A 216 -0.06 -15.48 -10.78
C VAL A 216 0.98 -14.46 -11.22
N VAL A 217 0.56 -13.29 -11.71
CA VAL A 217 1.49 -12.23 -12.15
C VAL A 217 2.36 -11.76 -10.99
N MET A 218 1.75 -11.48 -9.82
CA MET A 218 2.49 -10.99 -8.66
C MET A 218 3.43 -12.05 -8.07
N ALA A 219 2.97 -13.30 -7.95
CA ALA A 219 3.81 -14.39 -7.49
C ALA A 219 4.99 -14.62 -8.46
N GLY A 220 4.74 -14.55 -9.76
CA GLY A 220 5.79 -14.66 -10.79
C GLY A 220 6.85 -13.56 -10.66
N LEU A 221 6.44 -12.30 -10.49
CA LEU A 221 7.36 -11.17 -10.29
C LEU A 221 8.18 -11.32 -8.99
N ASN A 222 7.54 -11.77 -7.91
CA ASN A 222 8.20 -11.98 -6.63
C ASN A 222 9.23 -13.12 -6.70
N LEU A 223 8.89 -14.25 -7.34
CA LEU A 223 9.80 -15.37 -7.55
C LEU A 223 10.99 -14.97 -8.43
N PHE A 224 10.74 -14.17 -9.47
CA PHE A 224 11.81 -13.64 -10.32
C PHE A 224 12.76 -12.75 -9.53
N LEU A 225 12.23 -11.87 -8.67
CA LEU A 225 13.05 -10.99 -7.82
C LEU A 225 13.91 -11.80 -6.84
N ILE A 226 13.35 -12.84 -6.21
CA ILE A 226 14.12 -13.74 -5.34
C ILE A 226 15.22 -14.45 -6.13
N TRP A 227 14.89 -14.96 -7.33
CA TRP A 227 15.84 -15.64 -8.19
C TRP A 227 17.01 -14.73 -8.59
N SER A 228 16.74 -13.47 -8.95
CA SER A 228 17.78 -12.52 -9.34
C SER A 228 18.71 -12.16 -8.18
N GLU A 229 18.18 -12.03 -6.96
CA GLU A 229 19.01 -11.84 -5.74
C GLU A 229 19.90 -13.07 -5.47
N ILE A 230 19.37 -14.28 -5.59
CA ILE A 230 20.13 -15.51 -5.36
C ILE A 230 21.21 -15.72 -6.42
N ALA A 231 20.90 -15.43 -7.69
CA ALA A 231 21.86 -15.57 -8.79
C ALA A 231 23.07 -14.64 -8.64
N GLU A 232 22.90 -13.43 -8.10
CA GLU A 232 24.00 -12.50 -7.78
C GLU A 232 24.81 -12.92 -6.54
N LEU A 233 24.23 -13.65 -5.60
CA LEU A 233 24.95 -14.15 -4.42
C LEU A 233 25.85 -15.36 -4.72
N ILE A 234 25.55 -16.08 -5.81
CA ILE A 234 26.24 -17.31 -6.21
C ILE A 234 27.27 -17.06 -7.35
N GLY A 235 27.14 -15.95 -8.08
CA GLY A 235 28.05 -15.53 -9.17
C GLY A 235 29.07 -14.48 -8.74
#